data_AF-A0A7M4DJJ3-F1
#
_entry.id   AF-A0A7M4DJJ3-F1
#
_cell.length_a   1.000
_cell.length_b   1.000
_cell.length_c   1.000
_cell.angle_alpha   90.00
_cell.angle_beta   90.00
_cell.angle_gamma   90.00
#
_symmetry.space_group_name_H-M   'P 1'
#
loop_
_entity.id
_entity.type
_entity.pdbx_description
1 polymer ?
#
loop_
_entity_poly.entity_id
_entity_poly.type
_entity_poly.pdbx_seq_one_letter_code
_entity_poly.pdbx_strand_id
1 'polypeptide(L)'
;MPDGTVVFGASGFGREAIDVILDIRAADPMALPPLLGVMDDRPTRQSLEKLAAIGVRYLGPIARWSEYQGTAHYVVGIGDPRIRYDVVSRTDPASESAATIVHPSATVGHATRLGRGVIVCAGVQISNNVTLGDHVHMNPNSTVGHDARVLDFVSINPGAVISGDCLISDRVLIGANATVLQGLAVGAEAIVGAAACVVRDVAAGRTVKGVPAA
;
A
#
# COMPACT_ATOMS: atom_id res chain seq x y z
N MET A 1 21.24 -9.05 9.65
CA MET A 1 19.78 -8.87 9.75
C MET A 1 19.54 -7.38 9.84
N PRO A 2 18.67 -6.80 9.01
CA PRO A 2 18.35 -5.39 9.12
C PRO A 2 17.82 -5.05 10.52
N ASP A 3 18.26 -3.94 11.10
CA ASP A 3 18.02 -3.55 12.48
C ASP A 3 17.06 -2.36 12.62
N GLY A 4 16.50 -1.87 11.49
CA GLY A 4 15.53 -0.79 11.50
C GLY A 4 14.58 -0.78 10.30
N THR A 5 13.59 0.08 10.37
CA THR A 5 12.59 0.34 9.32
C THR A 5 12.58 1.82 8.98
N VAL A 6 12.56 2.15 7.70
CA VAL A 6 12.44 3.51 7.17
C VAL A 6 11.14 3.63 6.38
N VAL A 7 10.43 4.74 6.51
CA VAL A 7 9.27 5.02 5.66
C VAL A 7 9.65 6.00 4.56
N PHE A 8 9.32 5.69 3.30
CA PHE A 8 9.42 6.64 2.20
C PHE A 8 8.10 7.39 2.04
N GLY A 9 8.14 8.72 2.14
CA GLY A 9 6.99 9.61 2.09
C GLY A 9 6.57 10.13 3.47
N ALA A 10 6.54 11.45 3.61
CA ALA A 10 6.15 12.19 4.81
C ALA A 10 4.72 12.77 4.72
N SER A 11 3.97 12.40 3.68
CA SER A 11 2.62 12.89 3.43
C SER A 11 1.57 12.22 4.35
N GLY A 12 0.28 12.37 4.05
CA GLY A 12 -0.80 11.76 4.83
C GLY A 12 -0.65 10.23 4.95
N PHE A 13 -0.56 9.55 3.80
CA PHE A 13 -0.46 8.09 3.78
C PHE A 13 0.86 7.57 4.39
N GLY A 14 1.96 8.33 4.27
CA GLY A 14 3.20 7.98 4.96
C GLY A 14 3.07 8.00 6.48
N ARG A 15 2.26 8.90 7.04
CA ARG A 15 1.92 8.89 8.47
C ARG A 15 1.00 7.72 8.83
N GLU A 16 0.04 7.36 7.99
CA GLU A 16 -0.78 6.16 8.22
C GLU A 16 0.07 4.87 8.21
N ALA A 17 1.06 4.78 7.32
CA ALA A 17 2.00 3.66 7.33
C ALA A 17 2.85 3.61 8.62
N ILE A 18 3.21 4.77 9.18
CA ILE A 18 3.86 4.87 10.49
C ILE A 18 2.92 4.36 11.59
N ASP A 19 1.65 4.75 11.59
CA ASP A 19 0.68 4.28 12.57
C ASP A 19 0.58 2.75 12.54
N VAL A 20 0.53 2.14 11.34
CA VAL A 20 0.57 0.67 11.20
C VAL A 20 1.83 0.06 11.81
N ILE A 21 3.01 0.65 11.57
CA ILE A 21 4.28 0.20 12.17
C ILE A 21 4.23 0.30 13.70
N LEU A 22 3.75 1.42 14.23
CA LEU A 22 3.66 1.65 15.67
C LEU A 22 2.70 0.66 16.33
N ASP A 23 1.55 0.39 15.72
CA ASP A 23 0.54 -0.54 16.23
C ASP A 23 1.02 -1.99 16.19
N ILE A 24 1.74 -2.40 15.13
CA ILE A 24 2.40 -3.71 15.08
C ILE A 24 3.37 -3.87 16.26
N ARG A 25 4.22 -2.86 16.48
CA ARG A 25 5.23 -2.92 17.55
C ARG A 25 4.65 -2.77 18.95
N ALA A 26 3.51 -2.09 19.09
CA ALA A 26 2.78 -2.02 20.34
C ALA A 26 2.17 -3.38 20.71
N ALA A 27 1.71 -4.15 19.71
CA ALA A 27 1.22 -5.52 19.90
C ALA A 27 2.36 -6.53 20.15
N ASP A 28 3.45 -6.44 19.37
CA ASP A 28 4.67 -7.23 19.54
C ASP A 28 5.91 -6.42 19.09
N PRO A 29 6.75 -5.95 20.03
CA PRO A 29 7.94 -5.16 19.72
C PRO A 29 8.97 -5.87 18.83
N MET A 30 8.92 -7.20 18.74
CA MET A 30 9.82 -8.05 17.95
C MET A 30 9.26 -8.39 16.56
N ALA A 31 7.98 -8.12 16.30
CA ALA A 31 7.36 -8.41 15.00
C ALA A 31 7.91 -7.56 13.86
N LEU A 32 8.47 -6.38 14.18
CA LEU A 32 9.08 -5.49 13.20
C LEU A 32 10.24 -4.69 13.85
N PRO A 33 11.35 -4.46 13.11
CA PRO A 33 12.43 -3.61 13.59
C PRO A 33 11.95 -2.17 13.92
N PRO A 34 12.70 -1.43 14.75
CA PRO A 34 12.37 -0.05 15.09
C PRO A 34 12.27 0.90 13.89
N LEU A 35 11.27 1.78 13.93
CA LEU A 35 11.18 2.91 13.01
C LEU A 35 12.35 3.88 13.24
N LEU A 36 13.23 4.02 12.25
CA LEU A 36 14.36 4.93 12.30
C LEU A 36 13.95 6.37 11.98
N GLY A 37 12.99 6.53 11.08
CA GLY A 37 12.47 7.81 10.60
C GLY A 37 11.84 7.71 9.20
N VAL A 38 11.67 8.88 8.57
CA VAL A 38 11.05 9.06 7.26
C VAL A 38 12.02 9.70 6.29
N MET A 39 12.06 9.21 5.06
CA MET A 39 12.69 9.88 3.93
C MET A 39 11.65 10.45 2.98
N ASP A 40 11.84 11.67 2.51
CA ASP A 40 10.93 12.34 1.58
C ASP A 40 11.71 13.38 0.77
N ASP A 41 11.51 13.39 -0.55
CA ASP A 41 12.22 14.28 -1.46
C ASP A 41 11.73 15.74 -1.40
N ARG A 42 10.46 15.96 -1.00
CA ARG A 42 9.81 17.27 -0.98
C ARG A 42 8.80 17.40 0.17
N PRO A 43 9.22 17.24 1.43
CA PRO A 43 8.30 17.31 2.55
C PRO A 43 7.81 18.76 2.73
N THR A 44 6.52 18.91 3.05
CA THR A 44 6.02 20.21 3.49
C THR A 44 6.43 20.48 4.94
N ARG A 45 6.58 21.75 5.32
CA ARG A 45 6.84 22.13 6.72
C ARG A 45 5.79 21.53 7.67
N GLN A 46 4.52 21.58 7.30
CA GLN A 46 3.43 21.01 8.08
C GLN A 46 3.57 19.49 8.26
N SER A 47 4.03 18.78 7.22
CA SER A 47 4.28 17.34 7.33
C SER A 47 5.40 17.02 8.31
N LEU A 48 6.50 17.79 8.30
CA LEU A 48 7.60 17.62 9.23
C LEU A 48 7.19 17.95 10.68
N GLU A 49 6.43 19.01 10.89
CA GLU A 49 5.89 19.37 12.21
C GLU A 49 5.00 18.25 12.78
N LYS A 50 4.14 17.66 11.94
CA LYS A 50 3.29 16.52 12.33
C LYS A 50 4.10 15.27 12.68
N LEU A 51 5.19 14.98 11.96
CA LEU A 51 6.10 13.86 12.27
C LEU A 51 6.86 14.11 13.58
N ALA A 52 7.39 15.32 13.77
CA ALA A 52 8.10 15.68 14.98
C ALA A 52 7.22 15.60 16.24
N ALA A 53 5.93 15.94 16.12
CA ALA A 53 4.96 15.85 17.21
C ALA A 53 4.75 14.42 17.74
N ILE A 54 5.04 13.40 16.92
CA ILE A 54 4.98 11.98 17.31
C ILE A 54 6.39 11.36 17.45
N GLY A 55 7.44 12.18 17.54
CA GLY A 55 8.81 11.72 17.74
C GLY A 55 9.47 11.08 16.51
N VAL A 56 8.89 11.22 15.32
CA VAL A 56 9.44 10.63 14.10
C VAL A 56 10.40 11.60 13.41
N ARG A 57 11.61 11.11 13.15
CA ARG A 57 12.69 11.89 12.54
C ARG A 57 12.58 11.95 11.03
N TYR A 58 12.92 13.09 10.45
CA TYR A 58 13.21 13.21 9.02
C TYR A 58 14.68 12.84 8.76
N LEU A 59 14.90 11.85 7.89
CA LEU A 59 16.23 11.31 7.58
C LEU A 59 16.85 11.97 6.33
N GLY A 60 16.09 12.76 5.59
CA GLY A 60 16.52 13.42 4.36
C GLY A 60 15.76 12.95 3.11
N PRO A 61 16.26 13.29 1.91
CA PRO A 61 15.67 12.83 0.65
C PRO A 61 15.84 11.32 0.47
N ILE A 62 14.96 10.71 -0.33
CA ILE A 62 14.94 9.26 -0.61
C ILE A 62 16.25 8.80 -1.26
N ALA A 63 16.94 9.69 -1.98
CA ALA A 63 18.27 9.43 -2.53
C ALA A 63 19.31 8.98 -1.50
N ARG A 64 19.10 9.26 -0.20
CA ARG A 64 19.98 8.78 0.89
C ARG A 64 19.72 7.33 1.29
N TRP A 65 18.77 6.64 0.66
CA TRP A 65 18.47 5.23 0.96
C TRP A 65 19.70 4.32 0.89
N SER A 66 20.65 4.61 0.00
CA SER A 66 21.91 3.85 -0.12
C SER A 66 22.72 3.81 1.18
N GLU A 67 22.56 4.78 2.08
CA GLU A 67 23.21 4.80 3.40
C GLU A 67 22.64 3.73 4.36
N TYR A 68 21.46 3.18 4.06
CA TYR A 68 20.71 2.23 4.88
C TYR A 68 20.52 0.86 4.21
N GLN A 69 20.96 0.70 2.97
CA GLN A 69 20.87 -0.57 2.26
C GLN A 69 21.68 -1.65 2.99
N GLY A 70 21.05 -2.81 3.20
CA GLY A 70 21.63 -3.92 3.95
C GLY A 70 21.54 -3.80 5.47
N THR A 71 21.19 -2.62 6.01
CA THR A 71 21.02 -2.38 7.45
C THR A 71 19.58 -2.09 7.85
N ALA A 72 18.72 -1.60 6.95
CA ALA A 72 17.31 -1.36 7.24
C ALA A 72 16.38 -1.97 6.19
N HIS A 73 15.14 -2.18 6.58
CA HIS A 73 14.01 -2.35 5.66
C HIS A 73 13.37 -1.00 5.35
N TYR A 74 12.62 -0.93 4.24
CA TYR A 74 11.77 0.22 3.96
C TYR A 74 10.30 -0.17 3.73
N VAL A 75 9.43 0.80 3.93
CA VAL A 75 8.01 0.77 3.55
C VAL A 75 7.71 2.02 2.75
N VAL A 76 6.94 1.92 1.65
CA VAL A 76 6.66 3.06 0.78
C VAL A 76 5.30 3.67 1.08
N GLY A 77 5.27 4.69 1.94
CA GLY A 77 4.11 5.51 2.28
C GLY A 77 3.67 6.50 1.20
N ILE A 78 3.68 6.09 -0.08
CA ILE A 78 3.29 6.91 -1.23
C ILE A 78 2.04 6.30 -1.88
N GLY A 79 0.91 7.02 -1.78
CA GLY A 79 -0.40 6.50 -2.21
C GLY A 79 -0.56 6.35 -3.72
N ASP A 80 0.04 7.22 -4.53
CA ASP A 80 -0.06 7.13 -6.00
C ASP A 80 0.73 5.92 -6.53
N PRO A 81 0.08 4.97 -7.23
CA PRO A 81 0.73 3.78 -7.80
C PRO A 81 1.96 4.06 -8.65
N ARG A 82 1.90 5.09 -9.49
CA ARG A 82 2.96 5.39 -10.47
C ARG A 82 4.16 6.02 -9.78
N ILE A 83 3.92 6.98 -8.88
CA ILE A 83 5.01 7.59 -8.10
C ILE A 83 5.69 6.53 -7.22
N ARG A 84 4.91 5.63 -6.60
CA ARG A 84 5.45 4.52 -5.81
C ARG A 84 6.31 3.59 -6.67
N TYR A 85 5.83 3.20 -7.86
CA TYR A 85 6.59 2.41 -8.82
C TYR A 85 7.91 3.08 -9.22
N ASP A 86 7.88 4.37 -9.55
CA ASP A 86 9.06 5.14 -9.93
C ASP A 86 10.08 5.28 -8.79
N VAL A 87 9.61 5.33 -7.54
CA VAL A 87 10.47 5.33 -6.34
C VAL A 87 11.15 3.99 -6.17
N VAL A 88 10.39 2.89 -6.16
CA VAL A 88 10.96 1.56 -5.96
C VAL A 88 11.92 1.19 -7.10
N SER A 89 11.54 1.48 -8.34
CA SER A 89 12.33 1.16 -9.52
C SER A 89 13.70 1.84 -9.56
N ARG A 90 13.84 3.03 -8.93
CA ARG A 90 15.12 3.74 -8.84
C ARG A 90 15.93 3.42 -7.59
N THR A 91 15.31 2.94 -6.51
CA THR A 91 15.99 2.70 -5.22
C THR A 91 16.31 1.25 -4.94
N ASP A 92 15.41 0.34 -5.28
CA ASP A 92 15.50 -1.10 -5.02
C ASP A 92 14.55 -1.86 -5.96
N PRO A 93 14.89 -2.00 -7.26
CA PRO A 93 14.01 -2.59 -8.27
C PRO A 93 13.68 -4.07 -8.00
N ALA A 94 14.51 -4.77 -7.21
CA ALA A 94 14.26 -6.15 -6.80
C ALA A 94 13.39 -6.24 -5.52
N SER A 95 13.09 -5.11 -4.89
CA SER A 95 12.33 -5.01 -3.64
C SER A 95 12.89 -5.85 -2.50
N GLU A 96 14.20 -6.11 -2.48
CA GLU A 96 14.86 -7.00 -1.52
C GLU A 96 14.75 -6.49 -0.08
N SER A 97 14.70 -5.16 0.10
CA SER A 97 14.61 -4.53 1.42
C SER A 97 13.19 -4.07 1.77
N ALA A 98 12.20 -4.28 0.89
CA ALA A 98 10.83 -3.86 1.12
C ALA A 98 10.15 -4.72 2.20
N ALA A 99 9.71 -4.11 3.29
CA ALA A 99 8.94 -4.78 4.33
C ALA A 99 7.46 -4.78 4.00
N THR A 100 6.83 -5.93 4.22
CA THR A 100 5.37 -6.06 4.22
C THR A 100 4.85 -5.91 5.63
N ILE A 101 3.93 -4.96 5.83
CA ILE A 101 3.35 -4.63 7.13
C ILE A 101 1.84 -4.87 7.12
N VAL A 102 1.35 -5.54 8.16
CA VAL A 102 -0.06 -5.88 8.33
C VAL A 102 -0.53 -5.40 9.69
N HIS A 103 -1.46 -4.45 9.69
CA HIS A 103 -2.04 -3.92 10.91
C HIS A 103 -2.70 -5.04 11.74
N PRO A 104 -2.53 -5.08 13.08
CA PRO A 104 -3.06 -6.18 13.92
C PRO A 104 -4.58 -6.39 13.86
N SER A 105 -5.35 -5.37 13.48
CA SER A 105 -6.81 -5.47 13.30
C SER A 105 -7.26 -5.95 11.92
N ALA A 106 -6.35 -6.15 10.97
CA ALA A 106 -6.70 -6.68 9.65
C ALA A 106 -6.92 -8.20 9.72
N THR A 107 -7.77 -8.73 8.85
CA THR A 107 -7.96 -10.18 8.69
C THR A 107 -7.37 -10.65 7.37
N VAL A 108 -6.58 -11.72 7.42
CA VAL A 108 -5.98 -12.35 6.25
C VAL A 108 -6.41 -13.82 6.22
N GLY A 109 -7.18 -14.18 5.20
CA GLY A 109 -7.66 -15.55 5.02
C GLY A 109 -6.56 -16.55 4.70
N HIS A 110 -6.89 -17.84 4.85
CA HIS A 110 -5.96 -18.93 4.57
C HIS A 110 -5.57 -19.00 3.09
N ALA A 111 -4.39 -19.57 2.83
CA ALA A 111 -3.80 -19.72 1.49
C ALA A 111 -3.61 -18.40 0.71
N THR A 112 -3.70 -17.26 1.39
CA THR A 112 -3.41 -15.95 0.84
C THR A 112 -1.91 -15.70 0.77
N ARG A 113 -1.46 -15.07 -0.31
CA ARG A 113 -0.06 -14.68 -0.54
C ARG A 113 0.03 -13.16 -0.61
N LEU A 114 0.95 -12.60 0.16
CA LEU A 114 1.28 -11.18 0.14
C LEU A 114 2.67 -11.01 -0.45
N GLY A 115 2.80 -10.15 -1.45
CA GLY A 115 4.07 -9.72 -2.02
C GLY A 115 4.89 -8.89 -1.03
N ARG A 116 6.03 -8.40 -1.50
CA ARG A 116 6.94 -7.50 -0.76
C ARG A 116 6.42 -6.08 -0.75
N GLY A 117 6.74 -5.30 0.28
CA GLY A 117 6.34 -3.89 0.35
C GLY A 117 4.83 -3.66 0.47
N VAL A 118 4.05 -4.70 0.76
CA VAL A 118 2.60 -4.59 0.92
C VAL A 118 2.27 -3.87 2.22
N ILE A 119 1.32 -2.95 2.16
CA ILE A 119 0.80 -2.24 3.35
C ILE A 119 -0.66 -2.62 3.53
N VAL A 120 -0.98 -3.28 4.64
CA VAL A 120 -2.36 -3.60 5.03
C VAL A 120 -2.75 -2.78 6.25
N CYS A 121 -3.64 -1.82 6.04
CA CYS A 121 -4.10 -0.88 7.07
C CYS A 121 -5.17 -1.49 7.98
N ALA A 122 -5.54 -0.73 9.03
CA ALA A 122 -6.53 -1.15 10.00
C ALA A 122 -7.89 -1.51 9.38
N GLY A 123 -8.50 -2.58 9.88
CA GLY A 123 -9.84 -3.01 9.49
C GLY A 123 -9.96 -3.60 8.08
N VAL A 124 -8.84 -3.79 7.35
CA VAL A 124 -8.85 -4.48 6.06
C VAL A 124 -9.30 -5.94 6.23
N GLN A 125 -10.10 -6.43 5.29
CA GLN A 125 -10.43 -7.86 5.19
C GLN A 125 -9.96 -8.45 3.86
N ILE A 126 -9.06 -9.42 3.94
CA ILE A 126 -8.62 -10.22 2.79
C ILE A 126 -9.18 -11.63 2.98
N SER A 127 -9.96 -12.10 2.01
CA SER A 127 -10.56 -13.44 2.04
C SER A 127 -9.51 -14.55 1.80
N ASN A 128 -9.96 -15.76 1.45
CA ASN A 128 -9.09 -16.91 1.17
C ASN A 128 -8.60 -16.93 -0.29
N ASN A 129 -7.48 -17.64 -0.50
CA ASN A 129 -6.86 -17.85 -1.83
C ASN A 129 -6.53 -16.56 -2.59
N VAL A 130 -6.37 -15.43 -1.88
CA VAL A 130 -6.05 -14.15 -2.51
C VAL A 130 -4.55 -14.07 -2.81
N THR A 131 -4.20 -13.49 -3.95
CA THR A 131 -2.81 -13.09 -4.23
C THR A 131 -2.73 -11.58 -4.32
N LEU A 132 -1.92 -10.97 -3.45
CA LEU A 132 -1.49 -9.58 -3.58
C LEU A 132 -0.05 -9.54 -4.08
N GLY A 133 0.20 -8.81 -5.16
CA GLY A 133 1.52 -8.55 -5.71
C GLY A 133 2.38 -7.63 -4.84
N ASP A 134 3.55 -7.27 -5.34
CA ASP A 134 4.48 -6.41 -4.64
C ASP A 134 3.95 -4.97 -4.58
N HIS A 135 4.17 -4.27 -3.48
CA HIS A 135 3.80 -2.87 -3.24
C HIS A 135 2.30 -2.57 -3.42
N VAL A 136 1.44 -3.56 -3.17
CA VAL A 136 -0.01 -3.36 -3.04
C VAL A 136 -0.33 -2.63 -1.73
N HIS A 137 -1.16 -1.60 -1.82
CA HIS A 137 -1.67 -0.88 -0.65
C HIS A 137 -3.16 -1.20 -0.44
N MET A 138 -3.46 -1.77 0.71
CA MET A 138 -4.81 -1.98 1.23
C MET A 138 -5.09 -0.90 2.28
N ASN A 139 -5.85 0.13 1.90
CA ASN A 139 -6.19 1.24 2.80
C ASN A 139 -7.30 0.86 3.79
N PRO A 140 -7.53 1.67 4.85
CA PRO A 140 -8.44 1.30 5.93
C PRO A 140 -9.82 0.81 5.46
N ASN A 141 -10.28 -0.27 6.07
CA ASN A 141 -11.58 -0.90 5.82
C ASN A 141 -11.84 -1.32 4.36
N SER A 142 -10.81 -1.49 3.53
CA SER A 142 -10.97 -2.09 2.21
C SER A 142 -11.09 -3.62 2.28
N THR A 143 -11.75 -4.21 1.29
CA THR A 143 -12.04 -5.64 1.25
C THR A 143 -11.60 -6.25 -0.09
N VAL A 144 -10.97 -7.43 -0.04
CA VAL A 144 -10.71 -8.28 -1.22
C VAL A 144 -11.33 -9.65 -1.03
N GLY A 145 -12.24 -10.01 -1.94
CA GLY A 145 -12.98 -11.26 -1.96
C GLY A 145 -12.12 -12.47 -2.35
N HIS A 146 -12.68 -13.67 -2.19
CA HIS A 146 -12.00 -14.93 -2.40
C HIS A 146 -11.45 -15.10 -3.83
N ASP A 147 -10.33 -15.80 -3.98
CA ASP A 147 -9.70 -16.13 -5.27
C ASP A 147 -9.26 -14.93 -6.14
N ALA A 148 -9.34 -13.70 -5.60
CA ALA A 148 -8.94 -12.50 -6.32
C ALA A 148 -7.41 -12.42 -6.48
N ARG A 149 -6.99 -11.84 -7.60
CA ARG A 149 -5.59 -11.57 -7.92
C ARG A 149 -5.40 -10.07 -8.11
N VAL A 150 -4.66 -9.46 -7.19
CA VAL A 150 -4.26 -8.05 -7.25
C VAL A 150 -2.78 -8.02 -7.57
N LEU A 151 -2.41 -7.46 -8.72
CA LEU A 151 -1.02 -7.41 -9.18
C LEU A 151 -0.27 -6.23 -8.57
N ASP A 152 0.90 -5.89 -9.12
CA ASP A 152 1.87 -5.07 -8.42
C ASP A 152 1.47 -3.58 -8.38
N PHE A 153 1.88 -2.89 -7.32
CA PHE A 153 1.71 -1.45 -7.15
C PHE A 153 0.25 -0.95 -7.17
N VAL A 154 -0.73 -1.83 -6.94
CA VAL A 154 -2.14 -1.42 -6.87
C VAL A 154 -2.41 -0.63 -5.59
N SER A 155 -3.22 0.42 -5.69
CA SER A 155 -3.76 1.13 -4.52
C SER A 155 -5.26 0.89 -4.40
N ILE A 156 -5.67 0.24 -3.31
CA ILE A 156 -7.07 -0.01 -2.96
C ILE A 156 -7.41 0.96 -1.83
N ASN A 157 -8.13 2.04 -2.16
CA ASN A 157 -8.39 3.16 -1.25
C ASN A 157 -9.47 2.84 -0.20
N PRO A 158 -9.64 3.69 0.84
CA PRO A 158 -10.47 3.36 1.99
C PRO A 158 -11.88 2.91 1.62
N GLY A 159 -12.36 1.85 2.25
CA GLY A 159 -13.71 1.30 2.05
C GLY A 159 -13.98 0.69 0.67
N ALA A 160 -12.99 0.61 -0.22
CA ALA A 160 -13.17 -0.04 -1.51
C ALA A 160 -13.36 -1.55 -1.36
N VAL A 161 -14.21 -2.13 -2.21
CA VAL A 161 -14.55 -3.55 -2.22
C VAL A 161 -14.21 -4.16 -3.58
N ILE A 162 -13.32 -5.14 -3.59
CA ILE A 162 -13.06 -6.01 -4.74
C ILE A 162 -13.74 -7.34 -4.43
N SER A 163 -14.71 -7.74 -5.26
CA SER A 163 -15.42 -9.02 -5.09
C SER A 163 -14.52 -10.22 -5.42
N GLY A 164 -15.04 -11.44 -5.23
CA GLY A 164 -14.28 -12.65 -5.53
C GLY A 164 -13.90 -12.78 -7.01
N ASP A 165 -12.89 -13.59 -7.29
CA ASP A 165 -12.43 -13.96 -8.64
C ASP A 165 -12.13 -12.77 -9.58
N CYS A 166 -11.78 -11.62 -9.00
CA CYS A 166 -11.41 -10.42 -9.76
C CYS A 166 -9.91 -10.43 -10.10
N LEU A 167 -9.56 -9.86 -11.25
CA LEU A 167 -8.18 -9.57 -11.63
C LEU A 167 -7.95 -8.05 -11.66
N ILE A 168 -7.13 -7.55 -10.74
CA ILE A 168 -6.73 -6.14 -10.70
C ILE A 168 -5.28 -6.05 -11.15
N SER A 169 -5.05 -5.44 -12.31
CA SER A 169 -3.74 -5.40 -12.96
C SER A 169 -2.81 -4.34 -12.35
N ASP A 170 -1.55 -4.30 -12.81
CA ASP A 170 -0.51 -3.44 -12.24
C ASP A 170 -0.89 -1.96 -12.21
N ARG A 171 -0.45 -1.28 -11.15
CA ARG A 171 -0.54 0.18 -10.98
C ARG A 171 -1.97 0.74 -11.08
N VAL A 172 -2.99 -0.09 -10.83
CA VAL A 172 -4.38 0.35 -10.77
C VAL A 172 -4.62 1.16 -9.49
N LEU A 173 -5.46 2.20 -9.60
CA LEU A 173 -6.03 2.89 -8.45
C LEU A 173 -7.52 2.56 -8.34
N ILE A 174 -7.92 1.90 -7.27
CA ILE A 174 -9.32 1.72 -6.90
C ILE A 174 -9.70 2.81 -5.90
N GLY A 175 -10.62 3.68 -6.29
CA GLY A 175 -11.06 4.84 -5.52
C GLY A 175 -11.78 4.47 -4.23
N ALA A 176 -11.85 5.43 -3.29
CA ALA A 176 -12.49 5.21 -2.00
C ALA A 176 -13.96 4.81 -2.18
N ASN A 177 -14.42 3.80 -1.42
CA ASN A 177 -15.77 3.22 -1.51
C ASN A 177 -16.17 2.75 -2.92
N ALA A 178 -15.22 2.52 -3.84
CA ALA A 178 -15.54 1.90 -5.12
C ALA A 178 -15.75 0.39 -4.96
N THR A 179 -16.62 -0.18 -5.80
CA THR A 179 -16.90 -1.61 -5.82
C THR A 179 -16.58 -2.20 -7.19
N VAL A 180 -15.82 -3.29 -7.21
CA VAL A 180 -15.62 -4.15 -8.39
C VAL A 180 -16.44 -5.42 -8.21
N LEU A 181 -17.40 -5.66 -9.11
CA LEU A 181 -18.24 -6.85 -9.06
C LEU A 181 -17.45 -8.12 -9.44
N GLN A 182 -17.96 -9.26 -8.99
CA GLN A 182 -17.29 -10.57 -9.07
C GLN A 182 -16.90 -10.94 -10.50
N GLY A 183 -15.72 -11.57 -10.64
CA GLY A 183 -15.26 -12.14 -11.91
C GLY A 183 -14.77 -11.12 -12.95
N LEU A 184 -14.60 -9.85 -12.56
CA LEU A 184 -14.21 -8.77 -13.48
C LEU A 184 -12.71 -8.50 -13.48
N ALA A 185 -12.24 -7.97 -14.61
CA ALA A 185 -10.87 -7.52 -14.79
C ALA A 185 -10.78 -5.98 -14.85
N VAL A 186 -9.81 -5.42 -14.11
CA VAL A 186 -9.40 -4.02 -14.22
C VAL A 186 -7.99 -3.97 -14.78
N GLY A 187 -7.86 -3.45 -16.00
CA GLY A 187 -6.61 -3.39 -16.75
C GLY A 187 -5.58 -2.45 -16.15
N ALA A 188 -4.30 -2.68 -16.50
CA ALA A 188 -3.18 -1.97 -15.88
C ALA A 188 -3.30 -0.46 -16.01
N GLU A 189 -2.85 0.28 -14.99
CA GLU A 189 -2.88 1.75 -14.92
C GLU A 189 -4.27 2.38 -15.00
N ALA A 190 -5.34 1.58 -14.91
CA ALA A 190 -6.69 2.10 -14.83
C ALA A 190 -6.96 2.80 -13.49
N ILE A 191 -7.92 3.72 -13.52
CA ILE A 191 -8.39 4.47 -12.35
C ILE A 191 -9.89 4.22 -12.22
N VAL A 192 -10.29 3.59 -11.13
CA VAL A 192 -11.70 3.50 -10.72
C VAL A 192 -11.97 4.67 -9.77
N GLY A 193 -12.87 5.56 -10.14
CA GLY A 193 -13.23 6.73 -9.35
C GLY A 193 -13.85 6.35 -8.00
N ALA A 194 -13.80 7.28 -7.04
CA ALA A 194 -14.47 7.08 -5.75
C ALA A 194 -15.98 6.80 -5.94
N ALA A 195 -16.52 5.91 -5.11
CA ALA A 195 -17.90 5.45 -5.14
C ALA A 195 -18.37 4.85 -6.49
N ALA A 196 -17.46 4.50 -7.40
CA ALA A 196 -17.83 3.89 -8.67
C ALA A 196 -18.20 2.41 -8.49
N CYS A 197 -19.17 1.92 -9.27
CA CYS A 197 -19.55 0.51 -9.32
C CYS A 197 -19.16 -0.08 -10.68
N VAL A 198 -18.07 -0.85 -10.70
CA VAL A 198 -17.56 -1.51 -11.91
C VAL A 198 -18.39 -2.77 -12.16
N VAL A 199 -19.19 -2.73 -13.23
CA VAL A 199 -20.11 -3.80 -13.63
C VAL A 199 -19.67 -4.54 -14.91
N ARG A 200 -18.52 -4.15 -15.46
CA ARG A 200 -17.91 -4.71 -16.68
C ARG A 200 -16.40 -4.48 -16.62
N ASP A 201 -15.65 -5.26 -17.38
CA ASP A 201 -14.20 -5.11 -17.48
C ASP A 201 -13.80 -3.68 -17.86
N VAL A 202 -12.70 -3.22 -17.25
CA VAL A 202 -12.12 -1.90 -17.49
C VAL A 202 -10.83 -2.08 -18.26
N ALA A 203 -10.74 -1.48 -19.44
CA ALA A 203 -9.52 -1.53 -20.25
C ALA A 203 -8.35 -0.78 -19.57
N ALA A 204 -7.12 -1.17 -19.90
CA ALA A 204 -5.91 -0.55 -19.37
C ALA A 204 -5.87 0.98 -19.64
N GLY A 205 -5.30 1.73 -18.69
CA GLY A 205 -5.17 3.19 -18.74
C GLY A 205 -6.49 3.97 -18.71
N ARG A 206 -7.65 3.29 -18.59
CA ARG A 206 -8.95 3.97 -18.53
C ARG A 206 -9.22 4.52 -17.15
N THR A 207 -9.82 5.70 -17.10
CA THR A 207 -10.50 6.19 -15.91
C THR A 207 -12.00 5.96 -16.06
N VAL A 208 -12.62 5.32 -15.07
CA VAL A 208 -14.08 5.08 -15.04
C VAL A 208 -14.68 5.64 -13.75
N LYS A 209 -15.93 6.12 -13.80
CA LYS A 209 -16.64 6.65 -12.62
C LYS A 209 -18.16 6.44 -12.71
N GLY A 210 -18.84 6.52 -11.57
CA GLY A 210 -20.30 6.47 -11.48
C GLY A 210 -20.88 5.08 -11.21
N VAL A 211 -22.21 5.01 -11.21
CA VAL A 211 -22.99 3.79 -10.98
C VAL A 211 -24.03 3.67 -12.10
N PRO A 212 -23.81 2.79 -13.10
CA PRO A 212 -22.61 1.97 -13.30
C PRO A 212 -21.40 2.81 -13.74
N ALA A 213 -20.19 2.28 -13.50
CA ALA A 213 -18.95 2.93 -13.91
C ALA A 213 -18.77 2.90 -15.44
N ALA A 214 -18.44 4.04 -16.03
CA ALA A 214 -18.17 4.19 -17.47
C ALA A 214 -16.97 5.11 -17.77
#